data_AF-A0A1B6JPX4-F1
#
_entry.id   AF-A0A1B6JPX4-F1
#
_cell.length_a   1.000
_cell.length_b   1.000
_cell.length_c   1.000
_cell.angle_alpha   90.00
_cell.angle_beta   90.00
_cell.angle_gamma   90.00
#
_symmetry.space_group_name_H-M   'P 1'
#
loop_
_entity.id
_entity.type
_entity.pdbx_description
1 polymer ?
#
loop_
_entity_poly.entity_id
_entity_poly.type
_entity_poly.pdbx_seq_one_letter_code
_entity_poly.pdbx_strand_id
1 'polypeptide(L)'
;NHNSGTTQSPEDRIYGNKSGRIVMALSRGNQQLTDGVQDYSNRVLEAGVETSSGRQMFRIEQSYPWSDDYHKFKLVWTPDKLQFFVDNREIGRIQPVGNRIDPFLQESTKMAPFDQEFYLVCGVHVGGEKDFPDSLIGKPWENKDPKNKVHFWRAREKWKPTWTEDTALHVAGIT
;
A
#
# COMPACT_ATOMS: atom_id res chain seq x y z
N ASN A 1 9.75 3.37 -10.43
CA ASN A 1 9.06 4.46 -9.70
C ASN A 1 7.55 4.40 -9.79
N HIS A 2 6.96 3.34 -10.34
CA HIS A 2 5.54 3.12 -10.21
C HIS A 2 5.29 2.09 -9.09
N ASN A 3 4.14 2.17 -8.46
CA ASN A 3 3.63 1.13 -7.59
C ASN A 3 2.23 0.76 -8.05
N SER A 4 1.90 -0.51 -7.97
CA SER A 4 0.55 -1.01 -8.20
C SER A 4 -0.04 -1.41 -6.87
N GLY A 5 -1.31 -1.11 -6.68
CA GLY A 5 -1.96 -1.47 -5.45
C GLY A 5 -3.47 -1.54 -5.54
N THR A 6 -4.00 -2.39 -4.69
CA THR A 6 -5.42 -2.46 -4.39
C THR A 6 -5.60 -1.94 -2.98
N THR A 7 -6.39 -0.88 -2.85
CA THR A 7 -6.68 -0.23 -1.57
C THR A 7 -8.18 -0.10 -1.40
N GLN A 8 -8.64 -0.04 -0.16
CA GLN A 8 -9.97 0.43 0.15
C GLN A 8 -9.89 1.80 0.81
N SER A 9 -10.73 2.72 0.35
CA SER A 9 -10.87 4.07 0.89
C SER A 9 -12.30 4.30 1.38
N PRO A 10 -12.53 5.08 2.44
CA PRO A 10 -13.87 5.34 2.96
C PRO A 10 -14.79 5.95 1.91
N GLU A 11 -16.03 5.47 1.84
CA GLU A 11 -17.08 6.06 1.01
C GLU A 11 -17.46 7.44 1.56
N ASP A 12 -17.74 7.50 2.86
CA ASP A 12 -17.93 8.74 3.60
C ASP A 12 -16.78 9.00 4.57
N ARG A 13 -16.28 10.24 4.58
CA ARG A 13 -15.22 10.67 5.51
C ARG A 13 -15.82 11.05 6.88
N ILE A 14 -16.60 10.13 7.48
CA ILE A 14 -17.28 10.33 8.77
C ILE A 14 -16.28 10.70 9.88
N TYR A 15 -15.07 10.14 9.82
CA TYR A 15 -13.99 10.48 10.75
C TYR A 15 -13.05 11.58 10.23
N GLY A 16 -13.42 12.29 9.17
CA GLY A 16 -12.62 13.34 8.55
C GLY A 16 -11.23 12.84 8.12
N ASN A 17 -10.18 13.49 8.62
CA ASN A 17 -8.79 13.10 8.38
C ASN A 17 -8.38 11.78 9.06
N LYS A 18 -9.24 11.19 9.90
CA LYS A 18 -9.00 9.90 10.58
C LYS A 18 -9.71 8.71 9.93
N SER A 19 -10.32 8.88 8.77
CA SER A 19 -11.15 7.83 8.13
C SER A 19 -10.35 6.61 7.65
N GLY A 20 -9.03 6.64 7.74
CA GLY A 20 -8.17 5.48 7.51
C GLY A 20 -8.12 4.98 6.06
N ARG A 21 -7.29 3.97 5.83
CA ARG A 21 -7.13 3.29 4.53
C ARG A 21 -6.76 1.83 4.78
N ILE A 22 -7.38 0.91 4.03
CA ILE A 22 -6.96 -0.49 3.99
C ILE A 22 -6.13 -0.69 2.72
N VAL A 23 -4.95 -1.29 2.85
CA VAL A 23 -4.07 -1.65 1.73
C VAL A 23 -4.14 -3.16 1.59
N MET A 24 -4.83 -3.67 0.56
CA MET A 24 -4.93 -5.11 0.32
C MET A 24 -3.64 -5.66 -0.31
N ALA A 25 -3.04 -4.87 -1.20
CA ALA A 25 -1.81 -5.20 -1.90
C ALA A 25 -1.13 -3.92 -2.36
N LEU A 26 0.16 -3.78 -2.08
CA LEU A 26 1.02 -2.72 -2.61
C LEU A 26 2.36 -3.34 -2.98
N SER A 27 2.76 -3.23 -4.24
CA SER A 27 4.10 -3.56 -4.70
C SER A 27 4.67 -2.43 -5.56
N ARG A 28 5.99 -2.24 -5.50
CA ARG A 28 6.69 -1.22 -6.28
C ARG A 28 7.27 -1.89 -7.50
N GLY A 29 7.00 -1.40 -8.70
CA GLY A 29 7.41 -2.06 -9.95
C GLY A 29 8.90 -1.93 -10.30
N ASN A 30 9.74 -1.43 -9.39
CA ASN A 30 11.19 -1.41 -9.57
C ASN A 30 11.76 -2.82 -9.42
N GLN A 31 12.47 -3.36 -10.42
CA GLN A 31 13.15 -4.67 -10.33
C GLN A 31 14.22 -4.71 -9.21
N GLN A 32 14.89 -3.57 -8.99
CA GLN A 32 15.85 -3.36 -7.92
C GLN A 32 15.51 -2.05 -7.22
N LEU A 33 15.29 -2.12 -5.90
CA LEU A 33 15.04 -0.96 -5.07
C LEU A 33 15.41 -1.32 -3.63
N THR A 34 16.33 -0.61 -3.02
CA THR A 34 16.79 -0.92 -1.65
C THR A 34 17.32 0.32 -0.96
N ASP A 35 17.34 0.32 0.37
CA ASP A 35 18.09 1.28 1.19
C ASP A 35 19.48 0.76 1.61
N GLY A 36 19.92 -0.37 1.04
CA GLY A 36 21.18 -1.04 1.36
C GLY A 36 21.04 -2.09 2.46
N VAL A 37 19.89 -2.17 3.15
CA VAL A 37 19.60 -3.18 4.17
C VAL A 37 18.34 -3.97 3.81
N GLN A 38 17.28 -3.27 3.42
CA GLN A 38 15.98 -3.85 3.09
C GLN A 38 15.68 -3.69 1.59
N ASP A 39 15.15 -4.74 0.98
CA ASP A 39 14.71 -4.74 -0.42
C ASP A 39 13.27 -4.25 -0.53
N TYR A 40 12.99 -3.27 -1.38
CA TYR A 40 11.66 -2.69 -1.67
C TYR A 40 11.23 -2.90 -3.12
N SER A 41 11.92 -3.77 -3.85
CA SER A 41 11.64 -4.07 -5.26
C SER A 41 10.27 -4.71 -5.46
N ASN A 42 9.94 -5.01 -6.71
CA ASN A 42 8.74 -5.74 -7.11
C ASN A 42 8.67 -7.17 -6.56
N ARG A 43 9.69 -7.64 -5.84
CA ARG A 43 9.68 -8.90 -5.07
C ARG A 43 9.03 -8.76 -3.70
N VAL A 44 8.69 -7.53 -3.30
CA VAL A 44 8.06 -7.21 -2.02
C VAL A 44 6.60 -6.84 -2.23
N LEU A 45 5.74 -7.38 -1.36
CA LEU A 45 4.34 -7.02 -1.24
C LEU A 45 4.06 -6.53 0.18
N GLU A 46 3.34 -5.42 0.27
CA GLU A 46 2.82 -4.88 1.52
C GLU A 46 1.29 -4.93 1.56
N ALA A 47 0.72 -5.28 2.72
CA ALA A 47 -0.71 -5.22 2.99
C ALA A 47 -0.95 -4.82 4.44
N GLY A 48 -2.08 -4.19 4.75
CA GLY A 48 -2.36 -3.75 6.11
C GLY A 48 -3.27 -2.54 6.15
N VAL A 49 -3.09 -1.70 7.15
CA VAL A 49 -3.93 -0.52 7.37
C VAL A 49 -3.12 0.72 7.71
N GLU A 50 -3.69 1.86 7.37
CA GLU A 50 -3.26 3.17 7.81
C GLU A 50 -4.41 3.82 8.57
N THR A 51 -4.16 4.19 9.81
CA THR A 51 -5.09 4.89 10.69
C THR A 51 -4.51 6.26 11.06
N SER A 52 -5.22 7.03 11.89
CA SER A 52 -4.66 8.28 12.41
C SER A 52 -3.52 8.06 13.39
N SER A 53 -3.44 6.87 14.00
CA SER A 53 -2.36 6.47 14.90
C SER A 53 -1.11 5.94 14.20
N GLY A 54 -1.18 5.67 12.90
CA GLY A 54 -0.03 5.23 12.10
C GLY A 54 -0.36 4.09 11.15
N ARG A 55 0.71 3.48 10.60
CA ARG A 55 0.61 2.35 9.67
C ARG A 55 0.92 1.04 10.40
N GLN A 56 0.06 0.05 10.22
CA GLN A 56 0.34 -1.34 10.58
C GLN A 56 0.34 -2.16 9.29
N MET A 57 1.54 -2.49 8.81
CA MET A 57 1.76 -3.16 7.53
C MET A 57 2.44 -4.52 7.74
N PHE A 58 1.94 -5.53 7.04
CA PHE A 58 2.60 -6.80 6.82
C PHE A 58 3.41 -6.72 5.54
N ARG A 59 4.60 -7.30 5.57
CA ARG A 59 5.53 -7.37 4.43
C ARG A 59 5.83 -8.82 4.15
N ILE A 60 5.67 -9.23 2.90
CA ILE A 60 6.14 -10.52 2.42
C ILE A 60 7.03 -10.33 1.20
N GLU A 61 7.95 -11.26 1.02
CA GLU A 61 8.95 -11.23 -0.04
C GLU A 61 9.00 -12.62 -0.71
N GLN A 62 9.31 -12.63 -2.00
CA GLN A 62 9.52 -13.85 -2.78
C GLN A 62 10.72 -13.68 -3.72
N SER A 63 11.19 -14.78 -4.30
CA SER A 63 12.39 -14.78 -5.15
C SER A 63 12.17 -14.17 -6.53
N TYR A 64 10.94 -14.14 -7.03
CA TYR A 64 10.55 -13.58 -8.32
C TYR A 64 9.59 -12.38 -8.13
N PRO A 65 9.57 -11.41 -9.05
CA PRO A 65 8.61 -10.31 -9.01
C PRO A 65 7.14 -10.74 -8.83
N TRP A 66 6.39 -10.00 -8.02
CA TRP A 66 4.93 -10.09 -7.92
C TRP A 66 4.20 -9.66 -9.22
N SER A 67 4.93 -9.07 -10.16
CA SER A 67 4.42 -8.67 -11.47
C SER A 67 4.47 -9.77 -12.53
N ASP A 68 5.13 -10.90 -12.24
CA ASP A 68 5.39 -11.94 -13.24
C ASP A 68 4.20 -12.90 -13.44
N ASP A 69 3.22 -12.92 -12.52
CA ASP A 69 2.01 -13.74 -12.62
C ASP A 69 0.80 -13.05 -11.97
N TYR A 70 -0.40 -13.58 -12.22
CA TYR A 70 -1.62 -13.18 -11.54
C TYR A 70 -1.68 -13.75 -10.12
N HIS A 71 -2.00 -12.89 -9.16
CA HIS A 71 -2.16 -13.25 -7.77
C HIS A 71 -3.56 -12.93 -7.25
N LYS A 72 -4.05 -13.75 -6.32
CA LYS A 72 -5.35 -13.56 -5.67
C LYS A 72 -5.17 -12.87 -4.32
N PHE A 73 -5.60 -11.61 -4.24
CA PHE A 73 -5.64 -10.85 -3.00
C PHE A 73 -7.02 -10.95 -2.37
N LYS A 74 -7.09 -11.35 -1.11
CA LYS A 74 -8.35 -11.49 -0.38
C LYS A 74 -8.27 -10.81 0.99
N LEU A 75 -9.34 -10.10 1.33
CA LEU A 75 -9.57 -9.52 2.65
C LEU A 75 -10.75 -10.24 3.30
N VAL A 76 -10.56 -10.76 4.51
CA VAL A 76 -11.67 -11.13 5.38
C VAL A 76 -11.82 -10.02 6.41
N TRP A 77 -12.93 -9.29 6.32
CA TRP A 77 -13.26 -8.17 7.18
C TRP A 77 -14.50 -8.52 7.99
N THR A 78 -14.36 -8.54 9.32
CA THR A 78 -15.45 -8.77 10.25
C THR A 78 -15.45 -7.69 11.33
N PRO A 79 -16.49 -7.61 12.18
CA PRO A 79 -16.48 -6.72 13.33
C PRO A 79 -15.33 -6.94 14.33
N ASP A 80 -14.55 -8.02 14.21
CA ASP A 80 -13.51 -8.40 15.18
C ASP A 80 -12.10 -8.41 14.59
N LYS A 81 -11.96 -8.39 13.25
CA LYS A 81 -10.67 -8.59 12.60
C LYS A 81 -10.64 -8.16 11.14
N LEU A 82 -9.43 -7.87 10.69
CA LEU A 82 -9.02 -7.86 9.29
C LEU A 82 -8.00 -8.98 9.08
N GLN A 83 -8.21 -9.84 8.10
CA GLN A 83 -7.24 -10.85 7.69
C GLN A 83 -6.91 -10.70 6.21
N PHE A 84 -5.62 -10.66 5.91
CA PHE A 84 -5.09 -10.44 4.58
C PHE A 84 -4.54 -11.74 4.02
N PHE A 85 -4.87 -12.04 2.78
CA PHE A 85 -4.46 -13.26 2.09
C PHE A 85 -3.88 -12.95 0.71
N VAL A 86 -2.89 -13.74 0.33
CA VAL A 86 -2.33 -13.81 -1.02
C VAL A 86 -2.29 -15.27 -1.43
N ASP A 87 -2.88 -15.62 -2.57
CA ASP A 87 -2.93 -16.99 -3.09
C ASP A 87 -3.39 -18.03 -2.07
N ASN A 88 -4.44 -17.67 -1.32
CA ASN A 88 -5.04 -18.45 -0.22
C ASN A 88 -4.18 -18.62 1.05
N ARG A 89 -2.99 -18.01 1.11
CA ARG A 89 -2.15 -17.98 2.31
C ARG A 89 -2.45 -16.72 3.13
N GLU A 90 -2.70 -16.87 4.43
CA GLU A 90 -2.81 -15.72 5.36
C GLU A 90 -1.43 -15.07 5.51
N ILE A 91 -1.34 -13.77 5.24
CA ILE A 91 -0.10 -12.99 5.32
C ILE A 91 -0.10 -12.04 6.53
N GLY A 92 -1.27 -11.79 7.12
CA GLY A 92 -1.38 -10.94 8.27
C GLY A 92 -2.80 -10.82 8.81
N ARG A 93 -2.88 -10.46 10.09
CA ARG A 93 -4.12 -10.28 10.82
C ARG A 93 -4.02 -9.07 11.73
N ILE A 94 -5.05 -8.24 11.72
CA ILE A 94 -5.23 -7.12 12.64
C ILE A 94 -6.49 -7.36 13.43
N GLN A 95 -6.37 -7.22 14.74
CA GLN A 95 -7.48 -7.25 15.68
C GLN A 95 -7.40 -5.98 16.55
N PRO A 96 -8.54 -5.45 17.00
CA PRO A 96 -8.55 -4.39 18.00
C PRO A 96 -7.70 -4.79 19.21
N VAL A 97 -6.80 -3.91 19.66
CA VAL A 97 -6.07 -4.12 20.92
C VAL A 97 -6.88 -3.47 22.04
N GLY A 98 -7.26 -4.26 23.04
CA GLY A 98 -8.28 -3.85 24.01
C GLY A 98 -9.61 -3.66 23.29
N ASN A 99 -10.11 -2.43 23.24
CA ASN A 99 -11.40 -2.13 22.64
C ASN A 99 -11.33 -1.54 21.23
N ARG A 100 -10.15 -1.29 20.59
CA ARG A 100 -10.09 -0.47 19.35
C ARG A 100 -8.94 -0.80 18.38
N ILE A 101 -9.15 -0.53 17.08
CA ILE A 101 -8.11 -0.47 16.04
C ILE A 101 -7.36 0.87 16.06
N ASP A 102 -8.07 2.00 16.09
CA ASP A 102 -7.46 3.32 16.28
C ASP A 102 -7.74 3.84 17.70
N PRO A 103 -6.73 4.01 18.57
CA PRO A 103 -6.90 4.48 19.94
C PRO A 103 -7.35 5.95 20.05
N PHE A 104 -7.26 6.74 18.98
CA PHE A 104 -7.63 8.17 18.96
C PHE A 104 -9.06 8.45 18.52
N LEU A 105 -9.81 7.40 18.22
CA LEU A 105 -11.26 7.42 18.17
C LEU A 105 -11.65 6.82 19.51
N GLN A 106 -12.26 7.51 20.47
CA GLN A 106 -12.62 6.92 21.79
C GLN A 106 -14.14 6.72 21.96
N GLU A 107 -14.94 7.24 21.02
CA GLU A 107 -16.42 7.22 21.06
C GLU A 107 -17.01 6.58 19.79
N SER A 108 -16.46 5.45 19.36
CA SER A 108 -16.77 4.80 18.07
C SER A 108 -16.61 3.30 18.23
N THR A 109 -16.92 2.51 17.20
CA THR A 109 -16.80 1.07 17.33
C THR A 109 -15.33 0.65 17.47
N LYS A 110 -15.12 -0.60 17.88
CA LYS A 110 -13.78 -1.19 17.97
C LYS A 110 -13.06 -1.30 16.63
N MET A 111 -13.81 -1.32 15.53
CA MET A 111 -13.26 -1.41 14.19
C MET A 111 -13.02 -0.05 13.55
N ALA A 112 -13.50 1.04 14.16
CA ALA A 112 -13.31 2.39 13.63
C ALA A 112 -11.81 2.66 13.36
N PRO A 113 -11.47 3.22 12.18
CA PRO A 113 -12.39 3.80 11.19
C PRO A 113 -12.93 2.80 10.14
N PHE A 114 -12.62 1.51 10.25
CA PHE A 114 -13.04 0.42 9.35
C PHE A 114 -14.37 -0.19 9.80
N ASP A 115 -15.32 0.67 10.18
CA ASP A 115 -16.69 0.32 10.54
C ASP A 115 -17.73 1.04 9.66
N GLN A 116 -17.26 1.69 8.59
CA GLN A 116 -18.07 2.35 7.56
C GLN A 116 -17.91 1.62 6.22
N GLU A 117 -18.71 2.01 5.23
CA GLU A 117 -18.56 1.53 3.85
C GLU A 117 -17.30 2.12 3.19
N PHE A 118 -16.63 1.31 2.38
CA PHE A 118 -15.39 1.67 1.70
C PHE A 118 -15.50 1.33 0.21
N TYR A 119 -14.96 2.20 -0.63
CA TYR A 119 -14.72 1.92 -2.04
C TYR A 119 -13.44 1.10 -2.24
N LEU A 120 -13.51 0.13 -3.14
CA LEU A 120 -12.34 -0.55 -3.68
C LEU A 120 -11.70 0.29 -4.78
N VAL A 121 -10.40 0.55 -4.63
CA VAL A 121 -9.58 1.31 -5.59
C VAL A 121 -8.41 0.44 -6.03
N CYS A 122 -8.38 0.14 -7.33
CA CYS A 122 -7.25 -0.52 -7.99
C CYS A 122 -6.54 0.51 -8.87
N GLY A 123 -5.23 0.62 -8.74
CA GLY A 123 -4.50 1.62 -9.51
C GLY A 123 -3.01 1.41 -9.58
N VAL A 124 -2.40 2.16 -10.51
CA VAL A 124 -0.96 2.36 -10.60
C VAL A 124 -0.69 3.80 -10.21
N HIS A 125 0.19 4.02 -9.23
CA HIS A 125 0.67 5.36 -8.88
C HIS A 125 2.14 5.50 -9.22
N VAL A 126 2.60 6.75 -9.28
CA VAL A 126 3.95 7.12 -9.68
C VAL A 126 4.57 7.98 -8.60
N GLY A 127 5.72 7.54 -8.08
CA GLY A 127 6.34 8.15 -6.92
C GLY A 127 5.48 7.97 -5.66
N GLY A 128 5.60 8.90 -4.73
CA GLY A 128 4.83 8.89 -3.48
C GLY A 128 5.70 9.16 -2.27
N GLU A 129 5.28 10.12 -1.46
CA GLU A 129 6.02 10.55 -0.27
C GLU A 129 5.98 9.52 0.87
N LYS A 130 4.96 8.66 0.87
CA LYS A 130 4.77 7.60 1.89
C LYS A 130 5.24 6.23 1.44
N ASP A 131 5.37 6.04 0.13
CA ASP A 131 5.66 4.73 -0.45
C ASP A 131 7.16 4.52 -0.68
N PHE A 132 7.92 5.61 -0.86
CA PHE A 132 9.35 5.57 -1.12
C PHE A 132 10.10 6.30 0.01
N PRO A 133 10.65 5.57 1.02
CA PRO A 133 11.45 6.19 2.08
C PRO A 133 12.64 6.99 1.52
N ASP A 134 13.07 8.03 2.25
CA ASP A 134 14.23 8.85 1.84
C ASP A 134 15.57 8.11 1.97
N SER A 135 15.59 6.96 2.67
CA SER A 135 16.76 6.09 2.76
C SER A 135 17.05 5.30 1.47
N LEU A 136 16.11 5.28 0.51
CA LEU A 136 16.26 4.51 -0.71
C LEU A 136 17.42 5.02 -1.59
N ILE A 137 18.29 4.10 -1.97
CA ILE A 137 19.43 4.39 -2.84
C ILE A 137 18.91 4.76 -4.24
N GLY A 138 19.43 5.85 -4.79
CA GLY A 138 19.13 6.29 -6.15
C GLY A 138 17.79 6.98 -6.34
N LYS A 139 17.04 7.25 -5.26
CA LYS A 139 15.81 8.04 -5.29
C LYS A 139 16.13 9.51 -5.63
N PRO A 140 15.56 10.09 -6.69
CA PRO A 140 15.93 11.44 -7.15
C PRO A 140 15.19 12.60 -6.45
N TRP A 141 14.37 12.34 -5.43
CA TRP A 141 13.64 13.36 -4.67
C TRP A 141 13.63 13.03 -3.18
N GLU A 142 13.45 14.05 -2.34
CA GLU A 142 13.24 13.89 -0.89
C GLU A 142 11.77 14.13 -0.54
N ASN A 143 11.21 13.39 0.41
CA ASN A 143 9.76 13.40 0.66
C ASN A 143 9.27 14.75 1.18
N LYS A 144 10.05 15.43 2.01
CA LYS A 144 9.67 16.70 2.65
C LYS A 144 10.11 17.95 1.88
N ASP A 145 10.79 17.80 0.75
CA ASP A 145 11.20 18.93 -0.09
C ASP A 145 9.98 19.52 -0.81
N PRO A 146 9.68 20.82 -0.67
CA PRO A 146 8.60 21.49 -1.43
C PRO A 146 8.71 21.35 -2.95
N LYS A 147 9.91 21.05 -3.48
CA LYS A 147 10.19 20.84 -4.91
C LYS A 147 10.31 19.36 -5.29
N ASN A 148 9.92 18.44 -4.42
CA ASN A 148 10.04 16.99 -4.65
C ASN A 148 9.50 16.52 -6.02
N LYS A 149 8.34 17.03 -6.45
CA LYS A 149 7.71 16.76 -7.75
C LYS A 149 8.56 17.26 -8.92
N VAL A 150 9.21 18.42 -8.76
CA VAL A 150 10.11 18.99 -9.78
C VAL A 150 11.36 18.12 -9.89
N HIS A 151 11.93 17.70 -8.77
CA HIS A 151 13.08 16.80 -8.74
C HIS A 151 12.76 15.44 -9.39
N PHE A 152 11.60 14.87 -9.03
CA PHE A 152 11.06 13.67 -9.68
C PHE A 152 10.95 13.82 -11.20
N TRP A 153 10.34 14.91 -11.68
CA TRP A 153 10.12 15.16 -13.10
C TRP A 153 11.43 15.39 -13.88
N ARG A 154 12.38 16.12 -13.29
CA ARG A 154 13.70 16.35 -13.91
C ARG A 154 14.49 15.07 -14.09
N ALA A 155 14.25 14.06 -13.25
CA ALA A 155 14.86 12.74 -13.37
C ALA A 155 14.13 11.80 -14.36
N ARG A 156 13.17 12.28 -15.15
CA ARG A 156 12.37 11.45 -16.07
C ARG A 156 13.20 10.62 -17.04
N GLU A 157 14.35 11.11 -17.50
CA GLU A 157 15.19 10.34 -18.41
C GLU A 157 15.71 9.04 -17.78
N LYS A 158 15.70 8.94 -16.43
CA LYS A 158 16.05 7.71 -15.70
C LYS A 158 14.90 6.72 -15.58
N TRP A 159 13.66 7.19 -15.36
CA TRP A 159 12.53 6.30 -15.05
C TRP A 159 11.53 6.13 -16.20
N LYS A 160 11.44 7.09 -17.12
CA LYS A 160 10.53 7.02 -18.28
C LYS A 160 10.87 5.83 -19.19
N PRO A 161 12.15 5.50 -19.47
CA PRO A 161 12.48 4.33 -20.29
C PRO A 161 12.11 2.99 -19.65
N THR A 162 11.88 2.94 -18.33
CA THR A 162 11.52 1.70 -17.63
C THR A 162 10.01 1.45 -17.64
N TRP A 163 9.21 2.27 -18.34
CA TRP A 163 7.76 2.08 -18.49
C TRP A 163 7.51 1.50 -19.88
N THR A 164 7.23 0.21 -19.92
CA THR A 164 6.90 -0.55 -21.13
C THR A 164 5.42 -0.94 -21.11
N GLU A 165 4.93 -1.59 -22.17
CA GLU A 165 3.56 -2.12 -22.20
C GLU A 165 3.31 -3.12 -21.05
N ASP A 166 4.33 -3.85 -20.62
CA ASP A 166 4.29 -4.78 -19.49
C ASP A 166 4.18 -4.11 -18.11
N THR A 167 4.18 -2.77 -18.04
CA THR A 167 4.04 -2.02 -16.79
C THR A 167 2.60 -1.59 -16.48
N ALA A 168 1.64 -2.04 -17.29
CA ALA A 168 0.22 -1.80 -17.07
C ALA A 168 -0.34 -2.65 -15.91
N LEU A 169 -1.42 -2.18 -15.28
CA LEU A 169 -2.18 -2.97 -14.31
C LEU A 169 -3.20 -3.84 -15.04
N HIS A 170 -3.13 -5.15 -14.80
CA HIS A 170 -4.10 -6.11 -15.32
C HIS A 170 -4.97 -6.65 -14.18
N VAL A 171 -6.29 -6.47 -14.31
CA VAL A 171 -7.28 -7.02 -13.37
C VAL A 171 -8.13 -8.04 -14.12
N ALA A 172 -7.99 -9.32 -13.76
CA ALA A 172 -8.73 -10.41 -14.40
C ALA A 172 -10.16 -10.56 -13.84
N GLY A 173 -10.42 -10.10 -12.61
CA GLY A 173 -11.73 -10.15 -11.99
C GLY A 173 -11.72 -9.63 -10.54
N ILE A 174 -12.92 -9.27 -10.06
CA ILE A 174 -13.19 -8.86 -8.67
C ILE A 174 -14.45 -9.61 -8.25
N THR A 175 -14.41 -10.26 -7.09
CA THR A 175 -15.50 -11.09 -6.54
C THR A 175 -15.66 -10.85 -5.06
#